data_AF-R0MLP3-F1
#
_entry.id   AF-R0MLP3-F1
#
_cell.length_a   1.000
_cell.length_b   1.000
_cell.length_c   1.000
_cell.angle_alpha   90.00
_cell.angle_beta   90.00
_cell.angle_gamma   90.00
#
_symmetry.space_group_name_H-M   'P 1'
#
loop_
_entity.id
_entity.type
_entity.pdbx_description
1 polymer ?
#
loop_
_entity_poly.entity_id
_entity_poly.type
_entity_poly.pdbx_seq_one_letter_code
_entity_poly.pdbx_strand_id
1 'polypeptide(L)'
;MDDESALFKHEIAFICGQMANPLSTDFLIEKMNNENEHGMVRHECAEALGIIGNEKCLKALVKFKESKCDILRESVEVAIDLHGYVNSDEKEYCVV
;
A
#
# COMPACT_ATOMS: atom_id res chain seq x y z
N MET A 1 -7.19 -14.09 -6.67
CA MET A 1 -8.17 -13.50 -5.71
C MET A 1 -9.21 -12.86 -6.57
N ASP A 2 -10.19 -13.66 -6.95
CA ASP A 2 -11.07 -13.42 -8.10
C ASP A 2 -12.53 -13.33 -7.62
N ASP A 3 -12.70 -12.86 -6.38
CA ASP A 3 -14.01 -12.49 -5.87
C ASP A 3 -14.42 -11.14 -6.46
N GLU A 4 -15.68 -11.02 -6.82
CA GLU A 4 -16.26 -9.80 -7.41
C GLU A 4 -16.42 -8.68 -6.37
N SER A 5 -16.42 -9.00 -5.08
CA SER A 5 -16.62 -8.03 -4.00
C SER A 5 -15.39 -7.16 -3.78
N ALA A 6 -15.46 -5.91 -4.24
CA ALA A 6 -14.43 -4.91 -3.98
C ALA A 6 -14.20 -4.69 -2.47
N LEU A 7 -15.26 -4.74 -1.65
CA LEU A 7 -15.15 -4.56 -0.20
C LEU A 7 -14.39 -5.72 0.46
N PHE A 8 -14.69 -6.96 0.06
CA PHE A 8 -13.96 -8.11 0.57
C PHE A 8 -12.49 -8.06 0.17
N LYS A 9 -12.21 -7.61 -1.06
CA LYS A 9 -10.85 -7.49 -1.55
C LYS A 9 -10.04 -6.40 -0.85
N HIS A 10 -10.67 -5.27 -0.56
CA HIS A 10 -10.12 -4.23 0.28
C HIS A 10 -9.72 -4.79 1.65
N GLU A 11 -10.62 -5.53 2.33
CA GLU A 11 -10.33 -6.04 3.67
C GLU A 11 -9.14 -7.02 3.70
N ILE A 12 -8.97 -7.84 2.66
CA ILE A 12 -7.79 -8.71 2.55
C ILE A 12 -6.51 -7.89 2.41
N ALA A 13 -6.51 -6.84 1.59
CA ALA A 13 -5.36 -5.95 1.45
C ALA A 13 -5.03 -5.25 2.77
N PHE A 14 -6.06 -4.76 3.48
CA PHE A 14 -5.94 -4.15 4.80
C PHE A 14 -5.28 -5.10 5.81
N ILE A 15 -5.79 -6.33 5.94
CA ILE A 15 -5.22 -7.36 6.85
C ILE A 15 -3.77 -7.69 6.44
N CYS A 16 -3.48 -7.78 5.14
CA CYS A 16 -2.12 -7.99 4.65
C CYS A 16 -1.17 -6.86 5.07
N GLY A 17 -1.63 -5.61 5.04
CA GLY A 17 -0.92 -4.44 5.57
C GLY A 17 -0.67 -4.56 7.07
N GLN A 18 -1.70 -4.90 7.86
CA GLN A 18 -1.58 -5.09 9.32
C GLN A 18 -0.60 -6.19 9.71
N MET A 19 -0.55 -7.28 8.93
CA MET A 19 0.39 -8.38 9.16
C MET A 19 1.83 -7.99 8.80
N ALA A 20 2.03 -6.97 7.96
CA ALA A 20 3.32 -6.48 7.48
C ALA A 20 4.27 -7.60 6.96
N ASN A 21 3.71 -8.70 6.44
CA ASN A 21 4.50 -9.85 6.00
C ASN A 21 4.97 -9.65 4.55
N PRO A 22 6.29 -9.65 4.27
CA PRO A 22 6.80 -9.43 2.91
C PRO A 22 6.29 -10.42 1.85
N LEU A 23 5.80 -11.61 2.24
CA LEU A 23 5.24 -12.60 1.32
C LEU A 23 4.00 -12.09 0.55
N SER A 24 3.28 -11.08 1.06
CA SER A 24 2.13 -10.48 0.35
C SER A 24 2.53 -9.40 -0.67
N THR A 25 3.79 -8.96 -0.68
CA THR A 25 4.26 -7.83 -1.51
C THR A 25 3.88 -7.98 -2.99
N ASP A 26 4.15 -9.14 -3.57
CA ASP A 26 3.96 -9.38 -5.01
C ASP A 26 2.49 -9.34 -5.38
N PHE A 27 1.67 -9.93 -4.52
CA PHE A 27 0.22 -9.95 -4.65
C PHE A 27 -0.38 -8.53 -4.55
N LEU A 28 0.05 -7.73 -3.56
CA LEU A 28 -0.43 -6.36 -3.38
C LEU A 28 -0.02 -5.46 -4.56
N ILE A 29 1.20 -5.63 -5.07
CA ILE A 29 1.68 -4.90 -6.26
C ILE A 29 0.85 -5.27 -7.49
N GLU A 30 0.54 -6.56 -7.70
CA GLU A 30 -0.31 -7.00 -8.80
C GLU A 30 -1.68 -6.30 -8.76
N LYS A 31 -2.33 -6.29 -7.60
CA LYS A 31 -3.66 -5.67 -7.43
C LYS A 31 -3.62 -4.15 -7.56
N MET A 32 -2.61 -3.47 -7.01
CA MET A 32 -2.44 -2.02 -7.18
C MET A 32 -2.25 -1.62 -8.66
N ASN A 33 -1.53 -2.43 -9.44
CA ASN A 33 -1.26 -2.18 -10.86
C ASN A 33 -2.46 -2.44 -11.79
N ASN A 34 -3.46 -3.20 -11.33
CA ASN A 34 -4.58 -3.57 -12.19
C ASN A 34 -5.52 -2.36 -12.41
N GLU A 35 -5.52 -1.80 -13.62
CA GLU A 35 -6.39 -0.66 -13.97
C GLU A 35 -7.88 -1.00 -13.96
N ASN A 36 -8.24 -2.29 -14.07
CA ASN A 36 -9.62 -2.76 -13.97
C ASN A 36 -10.04 -3.06 -12.53
N GLU A 37 -9.11 -2.97 -11.56
CA GLU A 37 -9.43 -3.17 -10.16
C GLU A 37 -10.05 -1.90 -9.57
N HIS A 38 -10.98 -2.09 -8.64
CA HIS A 38 -11.69 -0.98 -8.02
C HIS A 38 -10.71 -0.08 -7.25
N GLY A 39 -10.87 1.25 -7.36
CA GLY A 39 -9.98 2.23 -6.72
C GLY A 39 -9.81 2.01 -5.22
N MET A 40 -10.88 1.57 -4.54
CA MET A 40 -10.89 1.17 -3.12
C MET A 40 -9.86 0.06 -2.80
N VAL A 41 -9.79 -0.98 -3.63
CA VAL A 41 -8.84 -2.07 -3.41
C VAL A 41 -7.42 -1.60 -3.69
N ARG A 42 -7.24 -0.75 -4.71
CA ARG A 42 -5.93 -0.26 -5.15
C ARG A 42 -5.28 0.66 -4.10
N HIS A 43 -6.05 1.56 -3.47
CA HIS A 43 -5.50 2.41 -2.41
C HIS A 43 -5.08 1.59 -1.19
N GLU A 44 -5.88 0.58 -0.82
CA GLU A 44 -5.58 -0.26 0.32
C GLU A 44 -4.32 -1.10 0.09
N CYS A 45 -4.12 -1.57 -1.16
CA CYS A 45 -2.87 -2.20 -1.55
C CYS A 45 -1.68 -1.23 -1.46
N ALA A 46 -1.85 0.04 -1.82
CA ALA A 46 -0.78 1.03 -1.72
C ALA A 46 -0.38 1.29 -0.25
N GLU A 47 -1.36 1.46 0.64
CA GLU A 47 -1.11 1.67 2.07
C GLU A 47 -0.42 0.45 2.71
N ALA A 48 -0.91 -0.75 2.40
CA ALA A 48 -0.28 -1.99 2.84
C ALA A 48 1.19 -2.11 2.39
N LEU A 49 1.50 -1.71 1.16
CA LEU A 49 2.88 -1.67 0.66
C LEU A 49 3.73 -0.62 1.38
N GLY A 50 3.16 0.53 1.74
CA GLY A 50 3.83 1.54 2.57
C GLY A 50 4.27 0.97 3.92
N ILE A 51 3.38 0.22 4.58
CA ILE A 51 3.64 -0.45 5.87
C ILE A 51 4.70 -1.55 5.75
N ILE A 52 4.60 -2.43 4.74
CA ILE A 52 5.56 -3.53 4.52
C ILE A 52 6.97 -2.98 4.28
N GLY A 53 7.08 -1.83 3.62
CA GLY A 53 8.26 -0.99 3.81
C GLY A 53 9.55 -1.46 3.16
N ASN A 54 9.54 -2.47 2.27
CA ASN A 54 10.75 -2.94 1.59
C ASN A 54 11.03 -2.18 0.27
N GLU A 55 12.24 -2.32 -0.29
CA GLU A 55 12.65 -1.61 -1.51
C GLU A 55 11.72 -1.90 -2.72
N LYS A 56 11.17 -3.11 -2.80
CA LYS A 56 10.24 -3.51 -3.86
C LYS A 56 8.91 -2.74 -3.75
N CYS A 57 8.43 -2.51 -2.53
CA CYS A 57 7.24 -1.71 -2.25
C CYS A 57 7.45 -0.27 -2.73
N LEU A 58 8.56 0.37 -2.32
CA LEU A 58 8.86 1.76 -2.71
C LEU A 58 8.93 1.93 -4.23
N LYS A 59 9.62 1.01 -4.93
CA LYS A 59 9.69 1.02 -6.40
C LYS A 59 8.32 0.88 -7.07
N ALA A 60 7.38 0.18 -6.44
CA ALA A 60 6.02 0.06 -6.96
C ALA A 60 5.21 1.34 -6.71
N LEU A 61 5.27 1.88 -5.50
CA LEU A 61 4.53 3.09 -5.10
C LEU A 61 4.92 4.31 -5.96
N VAL A 62 6.23 4.54 -6.18
CA VAL A 62 6.71 5.71 -6.95
C VAL A 62 6.11 5.79 -8.36
N LYS A 63 5.73 4.67 -8.97
CA LYS A 63 5.10 4.63 -10.30
C LYS A 63 3.72 5.29 -10.34
N PHE A 64 3.05 5.42 -9.20
CA PHE A 64 1.68 5.90 -9.10
C PHE A 64 1.55 7.31 -8.49
N LYS A 65 2.67 8.00 -8.26
CA LYS A 65 2.67 9.40 -7.77
C LYS A 65 1.86 10.37 -8.64
N GLU A 66 1.77 10.09 -9.94
CA GLU A 66 1.01 10.91 -10.91
C GLU A 66 -0.19 10.13 -11.48
N SER A 67 -0.71 9.16 -10.72
CA SER A 67 -1.87 8.37 -11.12
C SER A 67 -3.08 9.28 -11.40
N LYS A 68 -3.82 8.99 -12.47
CA LYS A 68 -5.10 9.67 -12.77
C LYS A 68 -6.24 9.25 -11.83
N CYS A 69 -6.04 8.18 -11.05
CA CYS A 69 -6.97 7.76 -10.02
C CYS A 69 -6.61 8.49 -8.72
N ASP A 70 -7.42 9.47 -8.35
CA ASP A 70 -7.14 10.37 -7.22
C ASP A 70 -6.89 9.62 -5.92
N ILE A 71 -7.79 8.69 -5.56
CA ILE A 71 -7.67 7.89 -4.32
C ILE A 71 -6.37 7.07 -4.28
N LEU A 72 -5.93 6.50 -5.41
CA LEU A 72 -4.67 5.78 -5.45
C LEU A 72 -3.47 6.74 -5.33
N ARG A 73 -3.53 7.88 -6.02
CA ARG A 73 -2.46 8.88 -6.01
C ARG A 73 -2.21 9.41 -4.59
N GLU A 74 -3.28 9.77 -3.91
CA GLU A 74 -3.25 10.31 -2.54
C GLU A 74 -2.75 9.26 -1.53
N SER A 75 -3.25 8.02 -1.59
CA SER A 75 -2.74 6.95 -0.72
C SER A 75 -1.28 6.59 -1.00
N VAL A 76 -0.82 6.69 -2.26
CA VAL A 76 0.60 6.46 -2.62
C VAL A 76 1.51 7.53 -2.01
N GLU A 77 1.07 8.80 -1.99
CA GLU A 77 1.82 9.88 -1.34
C GLU A 77 2.04 9.56 0.13
N VAL A 78 0.97 9.25 0.87
CA VAL A 78 1.02 8.89 2.29
C VAL A 78 1.85 7.62 2.52
N ALA A 79 1.70 6.60 1.67
CA ALA A 79 2.43 5.34 1.79
C ALA A 79 3.95 5.52 1.61
N ILE A 80 4.39 6.45 0.76
CA ILE A 80 5.81 6.75 0.57
C ILE A 80 6.38 7.49 1.79
N ASP A 81 5.63 8.42 2.35
CA ASP A 81 6.03 9.13 3.58
C ASP A 81 6.11 8.14 4.76
N LEU A 82 5.12 7.26 4.88
CA LEU A 82 5.11 6.20 5.89
C LEU A 82 6.30 5.25 5.72
N HIS A 83 6.62 4.83 4.50
CA HIS A 83 7.80 4.03 4.21
C HIS A 83 9.08 4.73 4.66
N GLY A 84 9.19 6.05 4.41
CA GLY A 84 10.30 6.87 4.87
C GLY A 84 10.41 6.88 6.39
N TYR A 85 9.29 7.09 7.09
CA TYR A 85 9.23 7.07 8.55
C TYR A 85 9.63 5.72 9.15
N VAL A 86 9.05 4.61 8.67
CA VAL A 86 9.31 3.26 9.17
C VAL A 86 10.78 2.84 8.99
N ASN A 87 11.42 3.31 7.92
CA ASN A 87 12.83 3.04 7.64
C ASN A 87 13.79 4.10 8.20
N SER A 88 13.27 5.20 8.77
CA SER A 88 14.08 6.19 9.47
C SER A 88 14.37 5.74 10.91
N ASP A 89 15.52 6.14 11.46
CA ASP A 89 15.87 5.90 12.87
C ASP A 89 15.09 6.82 13.85
N GLU A 90 14.18 7.65 13.35
CA GLU A 90 13.35 8.56 14.16
C GLU A 90 12.19 7.79 14.83
N LYS A 91 12.52 6.93 15.79
CA LYS A 91 11.56 6.35 16.74
C LYS A 91 11.39 7.25 17.96
N GLU A 92 11.05 8.53 17.78
CA GLU A 92 10.64 9.37 18.91
C GLU A 92 9.12 9.51 18.96
N TYR A 93 8.49 8.69 19.78
CA TYR A 93 7.23 9.03 20.43
C TYR A 93 7.34 8.62 21.91
N CYS A 94 7.22 9.63 22.78
CA CYS A 94 7.22 9.60 24.25
C CYS A 94 8.59 9.85 24.92
N VAL A 95 8.97 11.13 25.01
CA VAL A 95 9.64 11.61 26.22
C VAL A 95 8.52 11.81 27.26
N VAL A 96 8.36 10.87 28.18
CA VAL A 96 7.65 11.08 29.45
C VAL A 96 8.71 11.19 30.54
#